data_AF-A0A816DHC6-F1
#
_entry.id   AF-A0A816DHC6-F1
#
_cell.length_a   1.000
_cell.length_b   1.000
_cell.length_c   1.000
_cell.angle_alpha   90.00
_cell.angle_beta   90.00
_cell.angle_gamma   90.00
#
_symmetry.space_group_name_H-M   'P 1'
#
loop_
_entity.id
_entity.type
_entity.pdbx_description
1 polymer ?
#
loop_
_entity_poly.entity_id
_entity_poly.type
_entity_poly.pdbx_seq_one_letter_code
_entity_poly.pdbx_strand_id
1 'polypeptide(L)'
;MCVYAPECLGFHCGIDWFDAALASRYFLLLFLGVYFIPLIIIIYINVYIKQTVYRLTQLHPATLIEMNGINREQLVRKHASNKSQDREAQRQHHLYADCRFVIATERSLIIYLITWTPYSVVALTQVFRDRFSLHNPWIMTTCALFAKLSTITNPIIYTIILKSQELSVTTLHRATC
;
A
#
# COMPACT_ATOMS: atom_id res chain seq x y z
N MET A 1 28.13 -10.39 -24.30
CA MET A 1 27.28 -11.43 -23.70
C MET A 1 25.89 -10.81 -23.51
N CYS A 2 24.84 -11.42 -24.05
CA CYS A 2 23.48 -10.89 -23.91
C CYS A 2 22.99 -11.12 -22.48
N VAL A 3 22.58 -10.04 -21.80
CA VAL A 3 21.99 -10.07 -20.44
C VAL A 3 20.62 -10.79 -20.44
N TYR A 4 20.01 -10.93 -21.62
CA TYR A 4 18.69 -11.53 -21.81
C TYR A 4 18.77 -12.76 -22.72
N ALA A 5 18.25 -13.88 -22.22
CA ALA A 5 18.13 -15.14 -22.93
C ALA A 5 16.66 -15.63 -22.90
N PRO A 6 16.22 -16.44 -23.87
CA PRO A 6 14.91 -17.06 -23.81
C PRO A 6 14.79 -17.95 -22.56
N GLU A 7 13.82 -17.68 -21.69
CA GLU A 7 13.58 -18.46 -20.48
C GLU A 7 12.89 -19.79 -20.81
N CYS A 8 13.42 -20.89 -20.26
CA CYS A 8 12.81 -22.22 -20.14
C CYS A 8 12.18 -22.82 -21.41
N LEU A 9 11.00 -22.32 -21.80
CA LEU A 9 10.18 -22.80 -22.92
C LEU A 9 10.44 -22.04 -24.23
N GLY A 10 11.17 -20.92 -24.19
CA GLY A 10 11.60 -20.22 -25.41
C GLY A 10 10.66 -19.13 -25.95
N PHE A 11 9.50 -18.91 -25.31
CA PHE A 11 8.50 -17.93 -25.78
C PHE A 11 8.60 -16.56 -25.10
N HIS A 12 9.49 -16.39 -24.12
CA HIS A 12 9.69 -15.14 -23.38
C HIS A 12 11.18 -14.90 -23.09
N CYS A 13 11.59 -13.64 -23.11
CA CYS A 13 12.95 -13.22 -22.76
C CYS A 13 13.04 -12.98 -21.24
N GLY A 14 14.08 -13.52 -20.60
CA GLY A 14 14.38 -13.27 -19.20
C GLY A 14 15.87 -13.20 -18.95
N ILE A 15 16.26 -13.16 -17.67
CA ILE A 15 17.68 -13.04 -17.28
C ILE A 15 18.41 -14.32 -17.68
N ASP A 16 19.59 -14.17 -18.27
CA ASP A 16 20.45 -15.32 -18.55
C ASP A 16 21.05 -15.87 -17.25
N TRP A 17 20.43 -16.94 -16.73
CA TRP A 17 20.85 -17.61 -15.50
C TRP A 17 22.16 -18.42 -15.66
N PHE A 18 22.74 -18.49 -16.87
CA PHE A 18 23.97 -19.24 -17.13
C PHE A 18 25.22 -18.54 -16.55
N ASP A 19 25.19 -17.22 -16.34
CA ASP A 19 26.25 -16.51 -15.62
C ASP A 19 25.91 -16.39 -14.12
N ALA A 20 26.07 -17.51 -13.42
CA ALA A 20 25.63 -17.70 -12.04
C ALA A 20 26.19 -16.65 -11.06
N ALA A 21 27.36 -16.06 -11.33
CA ALA A 21 27.99 -15.09 -10.44
C ALA A 21 27.40 -13.67 -10.54
N LEU A 22 26.99 -13.24 -11.73
CA LEU A 22 26.40 -11.91 -11.96
C LEU A 22 24.88 -11.92 -11.72
N ALA A 23 24.21 -12.97 -12.20
CA ALA A 23 22.76 -13.14 -12.04
C ALA A 23 22.37 -13.29 -10.56
N SER A 24 23.16 -14.02 -9.75
CA SER A 24 22.93 -14.18 -8.31
C SER A 24 23.03 -12.86 -7.55
N ARG A 25 24.07 -12.05 -7.81
CA ARG A 25 24.28 -10.76 -7.13
C ARG A 25 23.20 -9.75 -7.48
N TYR A 26 22.82 -9.65 -8.75
CA TYR A 26 21.76 -8.76 -9.20
C TYR A 26 20.40 -9.18 -8.63
N PHE A 27 20.07 -10.47 -8.63
CA PHE A 27 18.82 -10.97 -8.08
C PHE A 27 18.74 -10.79 -6.56
N LEU A 28 19.83 -11.04 -5.83
CA LEU A 28 19.87 -10.80 -4.38
C LEU A 28 19.71 -9.31 -4.03
N LEU A 29 20.32 -8.40 -4.81
CA LEU A 29 20.14 -6.96 -4.63
C LEU A 29 18.71 -6.51 -4.95
N LEU A 30 18.09 -7.06 -6.01
CA LEU A 30 16.69 -6.80 -6.32
C LEU A 30 15.76 -7.37 -5.25
N PHE A 31 15.99 -8.59 -4.78
CA PHE A 31 15.20 -9.18 -3.72
C PHE A 31 15.34 -8.37 -2.43
N LEU A 32 16.55 -8.02 -2.01
CA LEU A 32 16.76 -7.23 -0.81
C LEU A 32 16.16 -5.82 -0.94
N GLY A 33 16.46 -5.13 -2.04
CA GLY A 33 16.07 -3.74 -2.27
C GLY A 33 14.59 -3.58 -2.59
N VAL A 34 14.05 -4.36 -3.53
CA VAL A 34 12.68 -4.17 -4.04
C VAL A 34 11.65 -4.90 -3.18
N TYR A 35 12.02 -5.94 -2.43
CA TYR A 35 11.09 -6.63 -1.54
C TYR A 35 11.07 -6.01 -0.14
N PHE A 36 12.24 -5.86 0.51
CA PHE A 36 12.28 -5.44 1.92
C PHE A 36 12.17 -3.93 2.11
N ILE A 37 12.73 -3.09 1.23
CA ILE A 37 12.65 -1.63 1.39
C ILE A 37 11.19 -1.15 1.34
N PRO A 38 10.36 -1.55 0.36
CA PRO A 38 8.95 -1.17 0.34
C PRO A 38 8.17 -1.69 1.55
N LEU A 39 8.49 -2.91 2.01
CA LEU A 39 7.89 -3.47 3.23
C LEU A 39 8.17 -2.60 4.46
N ILE A 40 9.44 -2.26 4.69
CA ILE A 40 9.86 -1.46 5.84
C ILE A 40 9.21 -0.08 5.80
N ILE A 41 9.25 0.59 4.64
CA ILE A 41 8.65 1.92 4.47
C ILE A 41 7.16 1.90 4.80
N ILE A 42 6.43 0.90 4.31
CA ILE A 42 4.99 0.88 4.47
C ILE A 42 4.58 0.46 5.88
N ILE A 43 5.30 -0.46 6.51
CA ILE A 43 5.13 -0.77 7.94
C ILE A 43 5.32 0.51 8.77
N TYR A 44 6.38 1.27 8.49
CA TYR A 44 6.66 2.52 9.19
C TYR A 44 5.52 3.53 9.03
N ILE A 45 5.07 3.79 7.80
CA ILE A 45 3.97 4.72 7.51
C ILE A 45 2.66 4.26 8.19
N ASN A 46 2.36 2.97 8.17
CA ASN A 46 1.17 2.40 8.81
C ASN A 46 1.18 2.64 10.32
N VAL A 47 2.31 2.37 10.98
CA VAL A 47 2.47 2.59 12.42
C VAL A 47 2.33 4.08 12.74
N TYR A 48 2.99 4.95 11.97
CA TYR A 48 2.92 6.40 12.16
C TYR A 48 1.49 6.95 12.04
N ILE A 49 0.73 6.52 11.02
CA ILE A 49 -0.64 6.99 10.81
C ILE A 49 -1.58 6.44 11.90
N LYS A 50 -1.48 5.14 12.24
CA LYS A 50 -2.29 4.54 13.33
C LYS A 50 -2.03 5.24 14.67
N GLN A 51 -0.77 5.56 14.97
CA GLN A 51 -0.41 6.33 16.16
C GLN A 51 -0.98 7.76 16.13
N THR A 52 -0.94 8.41 14.97
CA THR A 52 -1.47 9.78 14.80
C THR A 52 -2.99 9.81 14.98
N VAL A 53 -3.69 8.86 14.37
CA VAL A 53 -5.15 8.71 14.50
C VAL A 53 -5.53 8.40 15.95
N TYR A 54 -4.84 7.44 16.58
CA TYR A 54 -5.08 7.10 17.99
C TYR A 54 -4.93 8.30 18.92
N ARG A 55 -3.88 9.11 18.75
CA ARG A 55 -3.67 10.34 19.53
C ARG A 55 -4.79 11.35 19.33
N LEU A 56 -5.28 11.52 18.11
CA LEU A 56 -6.32 12.49 17.78
C LEU A 56 -7.70 12.05 18.28
N THR A 57 -8.02 10.75 18.23
CA THR A 57 -9.27 10.20 18.75
C THR A 57 -9.34 10.25 20.29
N GLN A 58 -8.21 10.06 20.99
CA GLN A 58 -8.13 10.16 22.46
C GLN A 58 -8.35 11.59 23.00
N LEU A 59 -8.13 12.62 22.18
CA LEU A 59 -8.31 14.04 22.56
C LEU A 59 -9.76 14.54 22.40
N HIS A 60 -10.61 13.84 21.64
CA HIS A 60 -12.00 14.25 21.37
C HIS A 60 -13.07 13.98 22.45
N PRO A 61 -12.99 13.01 23.37
CA PRO A 61 -14.12 12.68 24.25
C PRO A 61 -14.38 13.73 25.35
N ALA A 62 -13.52 14.73 25.52
CA ALA A 62 -13.61 15.71 26.61
C ALA A 62 -14.58 16.89 26.36
N THR A 63 -15.09 17.08 25.14
CA THR A 63 -15.86 18.29 24.77
C THR A 63 -17.39 18.14 24.79
N LEU A 64 -17.94 16.95 25.07
CA LEU A 64 -19.39 16.71 25.03
C LEU A 64 -20.15 16.94 26.36
N ILE A 65 -19.48 17.32 27.46
CA ILE A 65 -20.12 17.36 28.79
C ILE A 65 -20.58 18.77 29.22
N GLU A 66 -20.09 19.86 28.64
CA GLU A 66 -20.29 21.19 29.25
C GLU A 66 -20.92 22.21 28.31
N MET A 67 -22.24 22.15 28.11
CA MET A 67 -22.99 23.22 27.43
C MET A 67 -24.33 23.52 28.09
N ASN A 68 -24.29 24.20 29.25
CA ASN A 68 -25.46 24.92 29.77
C ASN A 68 -25.01 26.31 30.30
N GLY A 69 -25.24 27.38 29.53
CA GLY A 69 -25.01 28.75 30.02
C GLY A 69 -24.85 29.90 29.01
N ILE A 70 -25.95 30.64 28.79
CA ILE A 70 -26.11 32.13 28.67
C ILE A 70 -25.53 32.95 27.48
N ASN A 71 -26.35 33.08 26.43
CA ASN A 71 -26.96 34.25 25.72
C ASN A 71 -26.25 35.54 25.23
N ARG A 72 -24.96 35.84 25.40
CA ARG A 72 -24.31 36.88 24.53
C ARG A 72 -22.86 36.57 24.18
N GLU A 73 -22.11 36.00 25.13
CA GLU A 73 -20.86 35.31 24.80
C GLU A 73 -21.11 34.12 23.88
N GLN A 74 -22.32 33.54 23.89
CA GLN A 74 -22.72 32.45 23.01
C GLN A 74 -22.70 32.78 21.53
N LEU A 75 -22.77 34.03 21.06
CA LEU A 75 -22.72 34.30 19.61
C LEU A 75 -21.28 34.32 19.10
N VAL A 76 -20.36 34.92 19.87
CA VAL A 76 -18.91 34.90 19.61
C VAL A 76 -18.33 33.52 19.91
N ARG A 77 -18.75 32.87 21.01
CA ARG A 77 -18.46 31.46 21.30
C ARG A 77 -19.16 30.51 20.34
N LYS A 78 -20.35 30.80 19.77
CA LYS A 78 -20.93 30.02 18.65
C LYS A 78 -20.13 30.24 17.38
N HIS A 79 -19.70 31.45 17.07
CA HIS A 79 -18.86 31.67 15.89
C HIS A 79 -17.50 30.97 16.04
N ALA A 80 -16.90 31.04 17.22
CA ALA A 80 -15.67 30.33 17.56
C ALA A 80 -15.87 28.82 17.65
N SER A 81 -16.98 28.34 18.22
CA SER A 81 -17.40 26.94 18.34
C SER A 81 -17.77 26.35 17.00
N ASN A 82 -18.51 27.07 16.16
CA ASN A 82 -18.83 26.67 14.79
C ASN A 82 -17.53 26.63 13.98
N LYS A 83 -16.64 27.62 14.12
CA LYS A 83 -15.35 27.62 13.42
C LYS A 83 -14.39 26.53 13.93
N SER A 84 -14.44 26.16 15.21
CA SER A 84 -13.67 25.04 15.75
C SER A 84 -14.30 23.69 15.38
N GLN A 85 -15.63 23.60 15.39
CA GLN A 85 -16.40 22.40 15.01
C GLN A 85 -16.30 22.12 13.51
N ASP A 86 -16.28 23.16 12.67
CA ASP A 86 -16.06 23.06 11.22
C ASP A 86 -14.62 22.61 10.94
N ARG A 87 -13.63 23.10 11.71
CA ARG A 87 -12.24 22.60 11.66
C ARG A 87 -12.12 21.17 12.16
N GLU A 88 -12.85 20.78 13.20
CA GLU A 88 -12.88 19.41 13.74
C GLU A 88 -13.49 18.45 12.70
N ALA A 89 -14.62 18.82 12.10
CA ALA A 89 -15.29 18.05 11.05
C ALA A 89 -14.40 17.90 9.80
N GLN A 90 -13.75 18.98 9.37
CA GLN A 90 -12.80 18.97 8.26
C GLN A 90 -11.59 18.08 8.59
N ARG A 91 -11.06 18.15 9.81
CA ARG A 91 -9.96 17.31 10.29
C ARG A 91 -10.35 15.83 10.35
N GLN A 92 -11.54 15.51 10.84
CA GLN A 92 -12.07 14.15 10.83
C GLN A 92 -12.19 13.61 9.40
N HIS A 93 -12.70 14.41 8.48
CA HIS A 93 -12.80 14.04 7.07
C HIS A 93 -11.41 13.69 6.47
N HIS A 94 -10.37 14.48 6.76
CA HIS A 94 -8.99 14.16 6.36
C HIS A 94 -8.48 12.87 7.01
N LEU A 95 -8.72 12.64 8.31
CA LEU A 95 -8.31 11.42 9.00
C LEU A 95 -8.99 10.17 8.44
N TYR A 96 -10.27 10.25 8.06
CA TYR A 96 -10.96 9.16 7.40
C TYR A 96 -10.37 8.87 6.01
N ALA A 97 -9.94 9.89 5.27
CA ALA A 97 -9.25 9.70 3.99
C ALA A 97 -7.89 9.00 4.18
N ASP A 98 -7.10 9.44 5.17
CA ASP A 98 -5.80 8.87 5.51
C ASP A 98 -5.93 7.40 5.95
N CYS A 99 -6.86 7.07 6.85
CA CYS A 99 -7.12 5.70 7.29
C CYS A 99 -7.50 4.78 6.13
N ARG A 100 -8.36 5.24 5.20
CA ARG A 100 -8.75 4.45 4.04
C ARG A 100 -7.60 4.24 3.07
N PHE A 101 -6.79 5.27 2.83
CA PHE A 101 -5.57 5.15 2.02
C PHE A 101 -4.64 4.09 2.61
N VAL A 102 -4.41 4.14 3.93
CA VAL A 102 -3.59 3.16 4.65
C VAL A 102 -4.11 1.74 4.47
N ILE A 103 -5.42 1.50 4.62
CA ILE A 103 -6.02 0.17 4.43
C ILE A 103 -5.85 -0.30 2.97
N ALA A 104 -6.01 0.59 1.99
CA ALA A 104 -5.82 0.26 0.58
C ALA A 104 -4.36 -0.11 0.28
N THR A 105 -3.40 0.65 0.82
CA THR A 105 -1.96 0.37 0.66
C THR A 105 -1.56 -0.93 1.37
N GLU A 106 -2.04 -1.17 2.60
CA GLU A 106 -1.81 -2.41 3.33
C GLU A 106 -2.30 -3.63 2.54
N ARG A 107 -3.52 -3.57 1.98
CA ARG A 107 -4.08 -4.64 1.13
C ARG A 107 -3.28 -4.85 -0.15
N SER A 108 -2.85 -3.77 -0.80
CA SER A 108 -2.03 -3.85 -2.01
C SER A 108 -0.72 -4.59 -1.77
N LEU A 109 -0.11 -4.39 -0.60
CA LEU A 109 1.11 -5.10 -0.24
C LEU A 109 0.90 -6.57 0.00
N ILE A 110 -0.17 -6.94 0.72
CA ILE A 110 -0.45 -8.36 0.98
C ILE A 110 -0.57 -9.11 -0.34
N ILE A 111 -1.26 -8.51 -1.33
CA ILE A 111 -1.38 -9.06 -2.68
C ILE A 111 0.00 -9.13 -3.35
N TYR A 112 0.77 -8.03 -3.33
CA TYR A 112 2.13 -8.00 -3.88
C TYR A 112 2.99 -9.13 -3.30
N LEU A 113 2.99 -9.32 -1.98
CA LEU A 113 3.73 -10.39 -1.32
C LEU A 113 3.25 -11.77 -1.75
N ILE A 114 1.94 -12.03 -1.75
CA ILE A 114 1.39 -13.34 -2.16
C ILE A 114 1.77 -13.67 -3.60
N THR A 115 1.74 -12.68 -4.48
CA THR A 115 2.00 -12.87 -5.91
C THR A 115 3.50 -12.96 -6.24
N TRP A 116 4.35 -12.21 -5.55
CA TRP A 116 5.80 -12.16 -5.82
C TRP A 116 6.63 -13.15 -4.98
N THR A 117 6.13 -13.62 -3.84
CA THR A 117 6.86 -14.56 -2.97
C THR A 117 7.15 -15.91 -3.67
N PRO A 118 6.20 -16.56 -4.38
CA PRO A 118 6.48 -17.82 -5.06
C PRO A 118 7.60 -17.70 -6.10
N TYR A 119 7.59 -16.61 -6.88
CA TYR A 119 8.66 -16.31 -7.84
C TYR A 119 9.99 -16.07 -7.15
N SER A 120 9.99 -15.28 -6.08
CA SER A 120 11.20 -14.97 -5.34
C SER A 120 11.83 -16.21 -4.71
N VAL A 121 11.03 -17.12 -4.16
CA VAL A 121 11.50 -18.39 -3.60
C VAL A 121 12.11 -19.27 -4.69
N VAL A 122 11.44 -19.44 -5.83
CA VAL A 122 11.95 -20.27 -6.95
C VAL A 122 13.22 -19.69 -7.57
N ALA A 123 13.33 -18.36 -7.65
CA ALA A 123 14.52 -17.70 -8.14
C ALA A 123 15.67 -17.75 -7.12
N LEU A 124 15.40 -17.65 -5.81
CA LEU A 124 16.41 -17.89 -4.78
C LEU A 124 16.90 -19.34 -4.81
N THR A 125 16.00 -20.32 -4.94
CA THR A 125 16.42 -21.74 -5.04
C THR A 125 17.24 -21.99 -6.30
N GLN A 126 16.98 -21.31 -7.42
CA GLN A 126 17.80 -21.34 -8.62
C GLN A 126 19.21 -20.75 -8.40
N VAL A 127 19.34 -19.70 -7.59
CA VAL A 127 20.64 -19.08 -7.25
C VAL A 127 21.48 -19.98 -6.33
N PHE A 128 20.86 -20.66 -5.36
CA PHE A 128 21.58 -21.51 -4.41
C PHE A 128 21.77 -22.96 -4.87
N ARG A 129 20.88 -23.48 -5.71
CA ARG A 129 20.94 -24.84 -6.26
C ARG A 129 21.12 -24.76 -7.76
N ASP A 130 22.33 -25.07 -8.20
CA ASP A 130 22.67 -25.13 -9.61
C ASP A 130 21.67 -26.04 -10.36
N ARG A 131 21.02 -25.48 -11.38
CA ARG A 131 20.11 -26.15 -12.34
C ARG A 131 18.72 -26.59 -11.87
N PHE A 132 18.12 -25.97 -10.84
CA PHE A 132 16.72 -26.24 -10.47
C PHE A 132 15.72 -25.98 -11.61
N SER A 133 15.87 -24.86 -12.30
CA SER A 133 15.06 -24.40 -13.43
C SER A 133 15.20 -25.32 -14.66
N LEU A 134 16.37 -25.95 -14.81
CA LEU A 134 16.63 -26.89 -15.91
C LEU A 134 15.85 -28.21 -15.74
N HIS A 135 15.62 -28.64 -14.48
CA HIS A 135 14.80 -29.82 -14.18
C HIS A 135 13.31 -29.53 -14.16
N ASN A 136 12.90 -28.31 -13.79
CA ASN A 136 11.48 -27.95 -13.64
C ASN A 136 11.12 -26.59 -14.29
N PRO A 137 11.22 -26.47 -15.63
CA PRO A 137 11.03 -25.21 -16.35
C PRO A 137 9.62 -24.59 -16.20
N TRP A 138 8.61 -25.45 -16.00
CA TRP A 138 7.21 -25.05 -15.84
C TRP A 138 6.94 -24.26 -14.55
N ILE A 139 7.67 -24.56 -13.47
CA ILE A 139 7.49 -23.91 -12.16
C ILE A 139 7.94 -22.45 -12.24
N MET A 140 9.13 -22.21 -12.81
CA MET A 140 9.67 -20.86 -12.97
C MET A 140 8.77 -19.99 -13.87
N THR A 141 8.30 -20.58 -14.97
CA THR A 141 7.36 -19.92 -15.91
C THR A 141 6.04 -19.56 -15.22
N THR A 142 5.45 -20.50 -14.47
CA THR A 142 4.17 -20.28 -13.77
C THR A 142 4.32 -19.16 -12.74
N CYS A 143 5.37 -19.20 -11.92
CA CYS A 143 5.62 -18.15 -10.93
C CYS A 143 5.88 -16.78 -11.57
N ALA A 144 6.59 -16.72 -12.70
CA ALA A 144 6.80 -15.49 -13.45
C ALA A 144 5.49 -14.92 -14.02
N LEU A 145 4.58 -15.78 -14.48
CA LEU A 145 3.25 -15.36 -14.94
C LEU A 145 2.41 -14.82 -13.77
N PHE A 146 2.41 -15.48 -12.62
CA PHE A 146 1.76 -14.97 -11.42
C PHE A 146 2.29 -13.58 -11.05
N ALA A 147 3.62 -13.39 -10.99
CA ALA A 147 4.23 -12.08 -10.75
C ALA A 147 3.71 -11.01 -11.74
N LYS A 148 3.58 -11.33 -13.03
CA LYS A 148 3.03 -10.41 -14.04
C LYS A 148 1.55 -10.08 -13.82
N LEU A 149 0.74 -11.03 -13.33
CA LEU A 149 -0.66 -10.79 -13.00
C LEU A 149 -0.85 -9.79 -11.85
N SER A 150 0.17 -9.53 -11.02
CA SER A 150 0.12 -8.46 -10.01
C SER A 150 -0.13 -7.07 -10.63
N THR A 151 0.19 -6.86 -11.91
CA THR A 151 -0.11 -5.58 -12.57
C THR A 151 -1.61 -5.32 -12.72
N ILE A 152 -2.45 -6.36 -12.68
CA ILE A 152 -3.91 -6.26 -12.74
C ILE A 152 -4.48 -5.69 -11.43
N THR A 153 -3.76 -5.83 -10.30
CA THR A 153 -4.22 -5.27 -9.03
C THR A 153 -3.99 -3.76 -8.95
N ASN A 154 -3.11 -3.19 -9.79
CA ASN A 154 -2.86 -1.75 -9.84
C ASN A 154 -4.13 -0.93 -10.17
N PRO A 155 -4.88 -1.19 -11.27
CA PRO A 155 -6.17 -0.55 -11.53
C PRO A 155 -7.20 -0.70 -10.40
N ILE A 156 -7.21 -1.85 -9.71
CA ILE A 156 -8.15 -2.11 -8.61
C ILE A 156 -7.83 -1.20 -7.42
N ILE A 157 -6.55 -1.02 -7.11
CA ILE A 157 -6.11 -0.11 -6.05
C ILE A 157 -6.51 1.33 -6.39
N TYR A 158 -6.28 1.76 -7.63
CA TYR A 158 -6.64 3.11 -8.07
C TYR A 158 -8.15 3.35 -8.04
N THR A 159 -8.95 2.38 -8.46
CA THR A 159 -10.42 2.50 -8.41
C THR A 159 -10.94 2.56 -6.98
N ILE A 160 -10.34 1.83 -6.04
CA ILE A 160 -10.67 1.93 -4.61
C ILE A 160 -10.32 3.33 -4.08
N ILE A 161 -9.14 3.86 -4.43
CA ILE A 161 -8.72 5.21 -4.04
C ILE A 161 -9.64 6.28 -4.64
N LEU A 162 -9.94 6.20 -5.94
CA LEU A 162 -10.74 7.18 -6.67
C LEU A 162 -12.21 7.17 -6.23
N LYS A 163 -12.83 5.97 -6.13
CA LYS A 163 -14.19 5.82 -5.59
C LYS A 163 -14.29 6.36 -4.17
N SER A 164 -13.20 6.27 -3.40
CA SER A 164 -13.16 6.85 -2.06
C SER A 164 -13.11 8.39 -2.06
N GLN A 165 -12.50 9.02 -3.07
CA GLN A 165 -12.51 10.48 -3.22
C GLN A 165 -13.89 10.98 -3.65
N GLU A 166 -14.56 10.28 -4.58
CA GLU A 166 -15.90 10.64 -5.02
C GLU A 166 -16.94 10.54 -3.88
N LEU A 167 -16.87 9.47 -3.07
CA LEU A 167 -17.79 9.30 -1.93
C LEU A 167 -17.62 10.43 -0.91
N SER A 168 -16.37 10.85 -0.67
CA SER A 168 -16.03 11.94 0.24
C SER A 168 -16.58 13.30 -0.25
N VAL A 169 -16.45 13.58 -1.55
CA VAL A 169 -16.98 14.81 -2.18
C VAL A 169 -18.52 14.83 -2.18
N THR A 170 -19.14 13.68 -2.45
CA THR A 170 -20.62 13.57 -2.51
C THR A 170 -21.26 13.76 -1.13
N THR A 171 -20.64 13.24 -0.07
CA THR A 171 -21.10 13.45 1.31
C THR A 171 -20.97 14.90 1.73
N LEU A 172 -19.89 15.60 1.33
CA LEU A 172 -19.71 17.02 1.62
C LEU A 172 -20.78 17.87 0.91
N HIS A 173 -21.04 17.60 -0.38
CA HIS A 173 -22.03 18.35 -1.16
C HIS A 173 -23.47 18.17 -0.64
N ARG A 174 -23.81 17.01 -0.06
CA ARG A 174 -25.10 16.76 0.59
C ARG A 174 -25.24 17.41 1.97
N ALA A 175 -24.15 17.75 2.65
CA ALA A 175 -24.20 18.39 3.96
C ALA A 175 -24.38 19.92 3.89
N THR A 176 -24.09 20.52 2.72
CA THR A 176 -24.19 21.96 2.45
C THR A 176 -25.48 22.41 1.75
N CYS A 177 -26.38 21.49 1.39
CA CYS A 177 -27.72 21.81 0.87
C CYS A 177 -28.79 21.38 1.87
#